data_AF-E0I6W0-F1
#
_entry.id   AF-E0I6W0-F1
#
_cell.length_a   1.000
_cell.length_b   1.000
_cell.length_c   1.000
_cell.angle_alpha   90.00
_cell.angle_beta   90.00
_cell.angle_gamma   90.00
#
_symmetry.space_group_name_H-M   'P 1'
#
loop_
_entity.id
_entity.type
_entity.pdbx_description
1 polymer ?
#
loop_
_entity_poly.entity_id
_entity_poly.type
_entity_poly.pdbx_seq_one_letter_code
_entity_poly.pdbx_strand_id
1 'polypeptide(L)' 'MDATLGADEVLQLIRKLQSNGGAVNKKQVKQHHPELMRNALFYFPSWEHALKNAEI' A
#
# COMPACT_ATOMS: atom_id res chain seq x y z
N MET A 1 -11.22 4.08 -14.77
CA MET A 1 -10.87 4.33 -13.36
C MET A 1 -9.37 4.34 -13.29
N ASP A 2 -8.81 5.54 -13.40
CA ASP A 2 -7.39 5.79 -13.45
C ASP A 2 -6.82 5.51 -12.05
N ALA A 3 -5.89 4.56 -11.98
CA ALA A 3 -5.03 4.43 -10.81
C ALA A 3 -4.19 5.71 -10.76
N THR A 4 -4.47 6.57 -9.79
CA THR A 4 -3.78 7.85 -9.59
C THR A 4 -2.32 7.66 -9.20
N LEU A 5 -1.98 6.49 -8.63
CA LEU A 5 -0.64 6.14 -8.16
C LEU A 5 -0.07 5.00 -8.99
N GLY A 6 1.22 5.09 -9.35
CA GLY A 6 1.97 3.98 -9.94
C GLY A 6 2.26 2.87 -8.94
N ALA A 7 2.61 1.67 -9.43
CA ALA A 7 3.00 0.54 -8.57
C ALA A 7 4.18 0.89 -7.64
N ASP A 8 5.17 1.64 -8.15
CA ASP A 8 6.31 2.10 -7.36
C ASP A 8 5.90 3.08 -6.25
N GLU A 9 5.02 4.04 -6.56
CA GLU A 9 4.48 4.97 -5.56
C GLU A 9 3.71 4.27 -4.44
N VAL A 10 2.95 3.22 -4.77
CA VAL A 10 2.29 2.39 -3.77
C VAL A 10 3.33 1.78 -2.82
N LEU A 11 4.42 1.21 -3.34
CA LEU A 11 5.48 0.62 -2.53
C LEU A 11 6.21 1.69 -1.69
N GLN A 12 6.48 2.86 -2.25
CA GLN A 12 7.07 4.01 -1.55
C GLN A 12 6.21 4.46 -0.36
N LEU A 13 4.88 4.54 -0.55
CA LEU A 13 3.95 4.92 0.50
C LEU A 13 3.88 3.86 1.60
N ILE A 14 3.84 2.59 1.23
CA ILE A 14 3.89 1.47 2.18
C ILE A 14 5.17 1.55 3.03
N ARG A 15 6.33 1.73 2.38
CA ARG A 15 7.62 1.88 3.07
C ARG A 15 7.63 3.07 4.02
N LYS A 16 7.09 4.23 3.62
CA LYS A 16 6.99 5.40 4.49
C LYS A 16 6.10 5.16 5.71
N LEU A 17 5.02 4.42 5.55
CA LEU A 17 4.13 4.06 6.66
C LEU A 17 4.82 3.09 7.62
N GLN A 18 5.52 2.07 7.10
CA GLN A 18 6.32 1.15 7.91
C GLN A 18 7.46 1.86 8.65
N SER A 19 8.19 2.75 7.97
CA SER A 19 9.30 3.50 8.55
C SER A 19 8.86 4.50 9.63
N ASN A 20 7.61 4.97 9.58
CA ASN A 20 7.03 5.80 10.65
C ASN A 20 6.63 4.98 11.89
N GLY A 21 6.87 3.66 11.92
CA GLY A 21 6.39 2.78 12.97
C GLY A 21 4.86 2.61 12.95
N GLY A 22 4.20 3.09 11.89
CA GLY A 22 2.78 2.98 11.70
C GLY A 22 2.42 1.54 11.31
N ALA A 23 1.41 0.99 11.96
CA ALA A 23 0.93 -0.34 11.60
C ALA A 23 0.27 -0.29 10.21
N VAL A 24 1.00 -0.74 9.18
CA VAL A 24 0.49 -0.94 7.80
C VAL A 24 -0.47 -2.12 7.68
N ASN A 25 -1.22 -2.39 8.76
CA ASN A 25 -2.21 -3.43 8.78
C ASN A 25 -3.35 -3.07 7.82
N LYS A 26 -3.85 -4.09 7.12
CA LYS A 26 -4.89 -3.96 6.10
C LYS A 26 -6.10 -3.13 6.57
N LYS A 27 -6.44 -3.24 7.86
CA LYS A 27 -7.57 -2.54 8.46
C LYS A 27 -7.32 -1.04 8.62
N GLN A 28 -6.17 -0.60 9.14
CA GLN A 28 -5.86 0.83 9.20
C GLN A 28 -5.73 1.43 7.81
N VAL A 29 -4.98 0.78 6.91
CA VAL A 29 -4.75 1.33 5.58
C VAL A 29 -6.08 1.47 4.85
N LYS A 30 -6.97 0.49 4.95
CA LYS A 30 -8.32 0.61 4.36
C LYS A 30 -9.14 1.75 4.97
N GLN A 31 -8.97 2.07 6.26
CA GLN A 31 -9.71 3.14 6.94
C GLN A 31 -9.11 4.54 6.69
N HIS A 32 -7.80 4.67 6.76
CA HIS A 32 -7.08 5.95 6.66
C HIS A 32 -6.61 6.27 5.24
N HIS A 33 -6.31 5.24 4.43
CA HIS A 33 -5.77 5.35 3.07
C HIS A 33 -6.49 4.39 2.10
N PRO A 34 -7.82 4.49 1.92
CA PRO A 34 -8.57 3.60 1.03
C PRO A 34 -8.09 3.67 -0.42
N GLU A 35 -7.55 4.81 -0.85
CA GLU A 35 -6.99 4.98 -2.19
C GLU A 35 -5.68 4.21 -2.38
N LEU A 36 -4.77 4.24 -1.39
CA LEU A 36 -3.55 3.43 -1.39
C LEU A 36 -3.91 1.94 -1.46
N MET A 37 -4.90 1.51 -0.67
CA MET A 37 -5.41 0.15 -0.68
C MET A 37 -5.95 -0.26 -2.06
N ARG A 38 -6.71 0.62 -2.72
CA ARG A 38 -7.27 0.34 -4.05
C ARG A 38 -6.16 0.21 -5.11
N ASN A 39 -5.19 1.13 -5.10
CA ASN A 39 -4.06 1.09 -6.03
C ASN A 39 -3.19 -0.15 -5.76
N ALA A 40 -2.92 -0.50 -4.50
CA ALA A 40 -2.19 -1.71 -4.16
C ALA A 40 -2.89 -2.98 -4.65
N LEU A 41 -4.22 -3.07 -4.53
CA LEU A 41 -4.99 -4.20 -5.06
C LEU A 41 -5.10 -4.21 -6.59
N PHE A 42 -4.78 -3.09 -7.26
CA PHE A 42 -4.75 -3.02 -8.71
C PHE A 42 -3.46 -3.63 -9.28
N TYR A 43 -2.32 -3.37 -8.64
CA TYR A 43 -1.01 -3.87 -9.08
C TYR A 43 -0.61 -5.20 -8.44
N PHE A 44 -1.04 -5.46 -7.22
CA PHE A 44 -0.68 -6.65 -6.45
C PHE A 44 -1.91 -7.52 -6.17
N PRO A 45 -1.75 -8.85 -6.13
CA PRO A 45 -2.86 -9.78 -5.89
C PRO A 45 -3.46 -9.64 -4.48
N SER A 46 -2.70 -9.12 -3.52
CA SER A 46 -3.18 -8.82 -2.17
C SER A 46 -2.39 -7.67 -1.53
N TRP A 47 -2.99 -7.04 -0.52
CA TRP A 47 -2.29 -6.05 0.30
C TRP A 47 -1.02 -6.62 0.92
N GLU A 48 -1.07 -7.86 1.42
CA GLU A 48 0.10 -8.56 1.98
C GLU A 48 1.20 -8.78 0.92
N HIS A 49 0.84 -9.05 -0.34
CA HIS A 49 1.83 -9.08 -1.42
C HIS A 49 2.47 -7.71 -1.64
N ALA A 50 1.69 -6.63 -1.64
CA ALA A 50 2.22 -5.28 -1.76
C ALA A 50 3.18 -4.95 -0.61
N LEU A 51 2.83 -5.32 0.63
CA LEU A 51 3.71 -5.18 1.80
C LEU A 51 5.00 -5.96 1.62
N LYS A 52 4.91 -7.22 1.22
CA LYS A 52 6.09 -8.08 1.01
C LYS A 52 7.02 -7.56 -0.09
N ASN A 53 6.47 -6.97 -1.14
CA ASN A 53 7.25 -6.30 -2.19
C ASN A 53 7.83 -4.97 -1.71
N ALA A 54 7.21 -4.31 -0.72
CA ALA A 54 7.73 -3.10 -0.11
C ALA A 54 8.83 -3.40 0.91
N GLU A 55 8.79 -4.57 1.56
CA GLU A 55 9.74 -5.01 2.57
C GLU A 55 11.06 -5.58 2.04
N ILE A 56 11.38 -5.45 0.74
CA ILE A 56 12.59 -6.01 0.06
C ILE A 56 13.76 -6.29 1.02
#